data_AF-A0A6V7UUF7-F1
#
_entry.id   AF-A0A6V7UUF7-F1
#
_cell.length_a   1.000
_cell.length_b   1.000
_cell.length_c   1.000
_cell.angle_alpha   90.00
_cell.angle_beta   90.00
_cell.angle_gamma   90.00
#
_symmetry.space_group_name_H-M   'P 1'
#
loop_
_entity.id
_entity.type
_entity.pdbx_description
1 polymer ?
#
loop_
_entity_poly.entity_id
_entity_poly.type
_entity_poly.pdbx_seq_one_letter_code
_entity_poly.pdbx_strand_id
1 'polypeptide(L)'
;MHEVARILEIPRMRVYEVATFYTMYNREPVGKYFIQLCGTTPCMLRGAETIMEAICKKLEIKPGGTTKDGLFTVKEVECLGACVNAPMVQINDDYYEDLTVDDINEIIDDLKNGKRPLPGPKSGRLASEPIKSKTSLTEPPKGPGFGIQEGL
;
A
#
# COMPACT_ATOMS: atom_id res chain seq x y z
N MET A 1 -18.72 -10.56 -12.65
CA MET A 1 -18.13 -11.86 -13.06
C MET A 1 -18.79 -12.44 -14.31
N HIS A 2 -20.11 -12.65 -14.35
CA HIS A 2 -20.77 -13.20 -15.56
C HIS A 2 -20.61 -12.32 -16.79
N GLU A 3 -20.66 -11.01 -16.60
CA GLU A 3 -20.52 -10.07 -17.71
C GLU A 3 -19.12 -10.13 -18.34
N VAL A 4 -18.06 -10.27 -17.53
CA VAL A 4 -16.69 -10.47 -18.01
C VAL A 4 -16.59 -11.77 -18.81
N ALA A 5 -17.20 -12.86 -18.33
CA ALA A 5 -17.23 -14.13 -19.05
C ALA A 5 -17.98 -14.03 -20.40
N ARG A 6 -19.05 -13.24 -20.45
CA ARG A 6 -19.85 -12.99 -21.66
C ARG A 6 -19.05 -12.21 -22.70
N ILE A 7 -18.37 -11.14 -22.29
CA ILE A 7 -17.59 -10.27 -23.19
C ILE A 7 -16.38 -11.01 -23.78
N LEU A 8 -15.73 -11.86 -22.98
CA LEU A 8 -14.54 -12.62 -23.38
C LEU A 8 -14.86 -13.98 -24.01
N GLU A 9 -16.13 -14.36 -24.12
CA GLU A 9 -16.58 -15.65 -24.66
C GLU A 9 -15.95 -16.88 -23.98
N ILE A 10 -15.70 -16.80 -22.67
CA ILE A 10 -15.10 -17.88 -21.86
C ILE A 10 -16.10 -18.50 -20.87
N PRO A 11 -15.89 -19.74 -20.41
CA PRO A 11 -16.71 -20.34 -19.36
C PRO A 11 -16.69 -19.52 -18.07
N ARG A 12 -17.86 -19.30 -17.46
CA ARG A 12 -18.01 -18.54 -16.19
C ARG A 12 -17.11 -19.07 -15.08
N MET A 13 -16.87 -20.39 -15.05
CA MET A 13 -16.01 -21.02 -14.05
C MET A 13 -14.59 -20.47 -14.06
N ARG A 14 -14.03 -20.13 -15.23
CA ARG A 14 -12.69 -19.52 -15.33
C ARG A 14 -12.62 -18.15 -14.66
N VAL A 15 -13.68 -17.35 -14.80
CA VAL A 15 -13.76 -16.06 -14.11
C VAL A 15 -13.90 -16.24 -12.61
N TYR A 16 -14.63 -17.26 -12.15
CA TYR A 16 -14.71 -17.56 -10.72
C TYR A 16 -13.36 -18.01 -10.16
N GLU A 17 -12.66 -18.92 -10.84
CA GLU A 17 -11.32 -19.38 -10.45
C GLU A 17 -10.36 -18.19 -10.29
N VAL A 18 -10.32 -17.27 -11.26
CA VAL A 18 -9.47 -16.08 -11.20
C VAL A 18 -9.89 -15.16 -10.06
N ALA A 19 -11.18 -14.88 -9.92
CA ALA A 19 -11.69 -13.97 -8.89
C ALA A 19 -11.57 -14.53 -7.46
N THR A 20 -11.48 -15.85 -7.28
CA THR A 20 -11.21 -16.46 -5.98
C THR A 20 -9.72 -16.63 -5.71
N PHE A 21 -8.91 -16.80 -6.76
CA PHE A 21 -7.46 -17.01 -6.63
C PHE A 21 -6.70 -15.72 -6.30
N TYR A 22 -7.02 -14.60 -6.97
CA TYR A 22 -6.33 -13.33 -6.72
C TYR A 22 -6.99 -12.54 -5.59
N THR A 23 -6.20 -12.20 -4.58
CA THR A 23 -6.65 -11.55 -3.34
C THR A 23 -7.11 -10.11 -3.51
N MET A 24 -6.76 -9.47 -4.63
CA MET A 24 -7.15 -8.08 -4.95
C MET A 24 -8.62 -7.97 -5.38
N TYR A 25 -9.24 -9.06 -5.84
CA TYR A 25 -10.65 -9.04 -6.21
C TYR A 25 -11.53 -9.12 -4.96
N ASN A 26 -12.05 -7.97 -4.55
CA ASN A 26 -13.02 -7.88 -3.46
C ASN A 26 -14.36 -8.50 -3.89
N ARG A 27 -14.72 -9.62 -3.28
CA ARG A 27 -16.00 -10.32 -3.51
C ARG A 27 -17.09 -9.90 -2.52
N GLU A 28 -16.69 -9.26 -1.44
CA GLU A 28 -17.56 -8.64 -0.45
C GLU A 28 -17.49 -7.11 -0.60
N PRO A 29 -18.55 -6.38 -0.25
CA PRO A 29 -18.52 -4.93 -0.29
C PRO A 29 -17.49 -4.40 0.70
N VAL A 30 -16.52 -3.64 0.20
CA VAL A 30 -15.54 -2.91 1.00
C VAL A 30 -15.94 -1.45 1.11
N GLY A 31 -15.43 -0.77 2.13
CA GLY A 31 -15.59 0.66 2.28
C GLY A 31 -14.86 1.44 1.20
N LYS A 32 -15.15 2.74 1.12
CA LYS A 32 -14.55 3.66 0.13
C LYS A 32 -13.01 3.67 0.16
N TYR A 33 -12.43 3.52 1.35
CA TYR A 33 -11.00 3.47 1.58
C TYR A 33 -10.63 2.09 2.11
N PHE A 34 -9.97 1.31 1.25
CA PHE A 34 -9.47 -0.01 1.61
C PHE A 34 -8.04 0.09 2.13
N ILE A 35 -7.89 0.01 3.44
CA ILE A 35 -6.61 0.09 4.15
C ILE A 35 -6.02 -1.32 4.23
N GLN A 36 -4.88 -1.49 3.59
CA GLN A 36 -4.12 -2.73 3.52
C GLN A 36 -2.78 -2.53 4.24
N LEU A 37 -2.64 -3.09 5.44
CA LEU A 37 -1.40 -3.02 6.20
C LEU A 37 -0.53 -4.26 5.93
N CYS A 38 0.74 -4.05 5.60
CA CYS A 38 1.71 -5.13 5.46
C CYS A 38 2.09 -5.72 6.83
N GLY A 39 1.69 -6.98 7.09
CA GLY A 39 2.00 -7.72 8.33
C GLY A 39 3.31 -8.52 8.30
N THR A 40 4.02 -8.52 7.16
CA THR A 40 5.20 -9.39 6.98
C THR A 40 6.43 -8.94 7.78
N THR A 41 7.40 -9.85 7.93
CA THR A 41 8.55 -9.72 8.84
C THR A 41 9.29 -8.38 8.78
N PRO A 42 9.62 -7.78 7.62
CA PRO A 42 10.30 -6.49 7.60
C PRO A 42 9.47 -5.35 8.20
N CYS A 43 8.16 -5.36 7.97
CA CYS A 43 7.24 -4.38 8.53
C CYS A 43 6.95 -4.67 10.01
N MET A 44 6.82 -5.94 10.39
CA MET A 44 6.68 -6.38 11.78
C MET A 44 7.86 -5.92 12.64
N LEU A 45 9.10 -6.11 12.17
CA LEU A 45 10.32 -5.64 12.86
C LEU A 45 10.37 -4.11 13.04
N ARG A 46 9.66 -3.38 12.19
CA ARG A 46 9.53 -1.92 12.24
C ARG A 46 8.31 -1.42 13.02
N GLY A 47 7.52 -2.31 13.61
CA GLY A 47 6.37 -1.97 14.45
C GLY A 47 5.03 -1.93 13.74
N ALA A 48 4.84 -2.69 12.66
CA ALA A 48 3.54 -2.74 11.95
C ALA A 48 2.37 -3.13 12.84
N GLU A 49 2.57 -4.00 13.84
CA GLU A 49 1.51 -4.38 14.80
C GLU A 49 0.97 -3.15 15.55
N THR A 50 1.85 -2.26 15.99
CA THR A 50 1.47 -1.01 16.66
C THR A 50 0.65 -0.10 15.75
N ILE A 51 0.96 -0.08 14.45
CA ILE A 51 0.16 0.66 13.45
C ILE A 51 -1.22 0.00 13.27
N MET A 52 -1.30 -1.33 13.20
CA MET A 52 -2.58 -2.05 13.12
C MET A 52 -3.48 -1.73 14.31
N GLU A 53 -2.93 -1.80 15.51
CA GLU A 53 -3.64 -1.50 16.75
C GLU A 53 -4.14 -0.05 16.77
N ALA A 54 -3.32 0.91 16.34
CA ALA A 54 -3.70 2.31 16.25
C ALA A 54 -4.88 2.52 15.28
N ILE A 55 -4.82 1.93 14.09
CA ILE A 55 -5.91 1.99 13.10
C ILE A 55 -7.20 1.38 13.67
N CYS A 56 -7.11 0.17 14.23
CA CYS A 56 -8.26 -0.53 14.79
C CYS A 56 -8.90 0.24 15.94
N LYS A 57 -8.07 0.82 16.83
CA LYS A 57 -8.54 1.67 17.94
C LYS A 57 -9.21 2.95 17.45
N LYS A 58 -8.65 3.62 16.43
CA LYS A 58 -9.21 4.88 15.90
C LYS A 58 -10.52 4.68 15.13
N LEU A 59 -10.66 3.56 14.45
CA LEU A 59 -11.84 3.22 13.65
C LEU A 59 -12.87 2.38 14.41
N GLU A 60 -12.57 1.95 15.63
CA GLU A 60 -13.41 1.08 16.47
C GLU A 60 -13.82 -0.22 15.76
N ILE A 61 -12.91 -0.79 14.97
CA ILE A 61 -13.10 -2.04 14.23
C ILE A 61 -12.01 -3.05 14.57
N LYS A 62 -12.26 -4.32 14.24
CA LYS A 62 -11.25 -5.38 14.27
C LYS A 62 -10.56 -5.49 12.91
N PRO A 63 -9.35 -6.09 12.83
CA PRO A 63 -8.75 -6.45 11.56
C PRO A 63 -9.72 -7.29 10.71
N GLY A 64 -9.85 -6.93 9.42
CA GLY A 64 -10.84 -7.49 8.49
C GLY A 64 -12.22 -6.82 8.54
N GLY A 65 -12.45 -5.91 9.48
CA GLY A 65 -13.72 -5.20 9.65
C GLY A 65 -13.89 -4.02 8.70
N THR A 66 -15.16 -3.64 8.50
CA THR A 66 -15.56 -2.41 7.81
C THR A 66 -16.31 -1.50 8.79
N THR A 67 -16.05 -0.21 8.74
CA THR A 67 -16.73 0.78 9.60
C THR A 67 -18.22 0.88 9.26
N LYS A 68 -19.04 1.25 10.25
CA LYS A 68 -20.52 1.32 10.09
C LYS A 68 -20.97 2.35 9.05
N ASP A 69 -20.16 3.38 8.83
CA ASP A 69 -20.38 4.42 7.82
C ASP A 69 -19.98 3.97 6.39
N GLY A 70 -19.42 2.76 6.24
CA GLY A 70 -18.96 2.23 4.95
C GLY A 70 -17.77 2.97 4.36
N LEU A 71 -17.05 3.77 5.16
CA LEU A 71 -15.91 4.55 4.67
C LEU A 71 -14.60 3.77 4.67
N PHE A 72 -14.33 2.97 5.69
CA PHE A 72 -13.03 2.31 5.86
C PHE A 72 -13.19 0.80 6.03
N THR A 73 -12.35 0.05 5.33
CA THR A 73 -12.14 -1.38 5.57
C THR A 73 -10.67 -1.59 5.83
N VAL A 74 -10.33 -2.30 6.91
CA VAL A 74 -8.94 -2.56 7.29
C VAL A 74 -8.65 -4.04 7.13
N LYS A 75 -7.58 -4.36 6.43
CA LYS A 75 -7.14 -5.74 6.20
C LYS A 75 -5.63 -5.84 6.36
N GLU A 76 -5.20 -6.91 7.02
CA GLU A 76 -3.79 -7.30 7.01
C GLU A 76 -3.48 -8.02 5.69
N VAL A 77 -2.40 -7.62 5.05
CA VAL A 77 -1.94 -8.18 3.79
C VAL A 77 -0.47 -8.62 3.89
N GLU A 78 -0.09 -9.44 2.92
CA GLU A 78 1.29 -9.89 2.74
C GLU A 78 2.19 -8.76 2.22
N CYS A 79 3.43 -9.11 1.86
CA CYS A 79 4.45 -8.15 1.45
C CYS A 79 4.01 -7.30 0.25
N LEU A 80 3.99 -5.98 0.43
CA LEU A 80 3.67 -4.98 -0.60
C LEU A 80 4.91 -4.43 -1.33
N GLY A 81 6.10 -4.97 -1.05
CA GLY A 81 7.35 -4.65 -1.78
C GLY A 81 8.04 -3.34 -1.38
N ALA A 82 7.57 -2.63 -0.36
CA ALA A 82 8.14 -1.37 0.14
C ALA A 82 8.98 -1.56 1.43
N CYS A 83 9.76 -2.65 1.50
CA CYS A 83 10.43 -3.07 2.74
C CYS A 83 11.41 -2.05 3.30
N VAL A 84 12.09 -1.28 2.44
CA VAL A 84 13.03 -0.22 2.85
C VAL A 84 12.32 0.98 3.49
N ASN A 85 11.00 1.07 3.31
CA ASN A 85 10.09 2.13 3.74
C ASN A 85 9.10 1.68 4.82
N ALA A 86 9.46 0.61 5.54
CA ALA A 86 8.63 0.03 6.59
C ALA A 86 8.59 0.89 7.89
N PRO A 87 7.45 0.95 8.60
CA PRO A 87 6.19 0.28 8.28
C PRO A 87 5.34 1.08 7.28
N MET A 88 4.53 0.39 6.48
CA MET A 88 3.73 1.02 5.41
C MET A 88 2.32 0.43 5.33
N VAL A 89 1.40 1.25 4.82
CA VAL A 89 0.04 0.85 4.44
C VAL A 89 -0.21 1.24 2.99
N GLN A 90 -1.02 0.45 2.31
CA GLN A 90 -1.63 0.84 1.05
C GLN A 90 -3.09 1.21 1.31
N ILE A 91 -3.51 2.41 0.90
CA ILE A 91 -4.93 2.80 0.94
C ILE A 91 -5.40 2.95 -0.50
N ASN A 92 -6.28 2.05 -0.92
CA ASN A 92 -6.63 1.85 -2.34
C ASN A 92 -5.35 1.61 -3.17
N ASP A 93 -4.91 2.58 -3.96
CA ASP A 93 -3.70 2.47 -4.80
C ASP A 93 -2.49 3.22 -4.21
N ASP A 94 -2.70 4.03 -3.17
CA ASP A 94 -1.69 4.95 -2.63
C ASP A 94 -0.88 4.28 -1.52
N TYR A 95 0.46 4.34 -1.66
CA TYR A 95 1.38 3.87 -0.64
C TYR A 95 1.67 4.99 0.35
N TYR A 96 1.51 4.69 1.63
CA TYR A 96 1.89 5.56 2.74
C TYR A 96 2.95 4.83 3.56
N GLU A 97 4.10 5.46 3.67
CA GLU A 97 5.36 4.81 4.05
C GLU A 97 6.02 5.51 5.23
N ASP A 98 6.94 4.82 5.91
CA ASP A 98 7.62 5.28 7.12
C ASP A 98 6.67 5.79 8.21
N LEU A 99 5.59 5.06 8.43
CA LEU A 99 4.50 5.55 9.26
C LEU A 99 4.82 5.47 10.74
N THR A 100 4.46 6.53 11.45
CA THR A 100 4.24 6.53 12.89
C THR A 100 2.75 6.42 13.22
N VAL A 101 2.44 6.21 14.50
CA VAL A 101 1.06 6.19 15.00
C VAL A 101 0.37 7.55 14.75
N ASP A 102 1.10 8.65 14.86
CA ASP A 102 0.54 9.98 14.63
C ASP A 102 0.27 10.22 13.14
N ASP A 103 1.18 9.80 12.25
CA ASP A 103 1.00 9.93 10.80
C ASP A 103 -0.24 9.18 10.30
N ILE A 104 -0.45 7.94 10.76
CA ILE A 104 -1.62 7.16 10.34
C ILE A 104 -2.93 7.76 10.88
N ASN A 105 -2.88 8.34 12.08
CA ASN A 105 -4.03 9.04 12.65
C ASN A 105 -4.37 10.27 11.81
N GLU A 106 -3.38 11.05 11.40
CA GLU A 106 -3.56 12.21 10.52
C GLU A 106 -4.12 11.80 9.16
N ILE A 107 -3.56 10.75 8.53
CA ILE A 107 -4.02 10.20 7.26
C ILE A 107 -5.51 9.81 7.34
N ILE A 108 -5.92 9.13 8.40
CA ILE A 108 -7.33 8.75 8.60
C ILE A 108 -8.23 9.98 8.71
N ASP A 109 -7.82 11.02 9.44
CA ASP A 109 -8.62 12.25 9.60
C ASP A 109 -8.71 13.03 8.29
N ASP A 110 -7.63 13.12 7.52
CA ASP A 110 -7.64 13.74 6.20
C ASP A 110 -8.59 13.01 5.24
N LEU A 111 -8.54 11.68 5.21
CA LEU A 111 -9.43 10.86 4.38
C LEU A 111 -10.90 11.01 4.78
N LYS A 112 -11.19 11.11 6.08
CA LYS A 112 -12.54 11.41 6.61
C LYS A 112 -13.04 12.78 6.16
N ASN A 113 -12.14 13.77 6.12
CA ASN A 113 -12.44 15.13 5.65
C ASN A 113 -12.46 15.24 4.11
N GLY A 114 -12.31 14.13 3.38
CA GLY A 114 -12.32 14.10 1.91
C GLY A 114 -11.05 14.63 1.26
N LYS A 115 -9.98 14.85 2.04
CA LYS A 115 -8.66 15.19 1.52
C LYS A 115 -7.92 13.92 1.14
N ARG A 116 -7.11 14.00 0.09
CA ARG A 116 -6.20 12.92 -0.32
C ARG A 116 -4.79 13.28 0.16
N PRO A 117 -4.27 12.64 1.22
CA PRO A 117 -2.92 12.90 1.68
C PRO A 117 -1.90 12.43 0.64
N LEU A 118 -0.76 13.13 0.57
CA LEU A 118 0.30 12.81 -0.39
C LEU A 118 0.86 11.39 -0.13
N PRO A 119 0.91 10.53 -1.16
CA PRO A 119 1.52 9.21 -1.07
C PRO A 119 3.05 9.32 -0.99
N GLY A 120 3.66 8.35 -0.32
CA GLY A 120 5.10 8.24 -0.11
C GLY A 120 5.51 8.26 1.37
N PRO A 121 6.83 8.39 1.63
CA PRO A 121 7.38 8.37 2.98
C PRO A 121 7.00 9.60 3.80
N LYS A 122 6.62 9.41 5.07
CA LYS A 122 6.32 10.50 6.02
C LYS A 122 7.52 10.98 6.83
N SER A 123 8.63 10.25 6.82
CA SER A 123 9.85 10.57 7.58
C SER A 123 10.67 11.76 7.06
N GLY A 124 10.25 12.39 5.95
CA GLY A 124 10.93 13.52 5.32
C GLY A 124 11.96 13.16 4.24
N ARG A 125 12.23 11.86 4.02
CA ARG A 125 13.00 11.40 2.85
C ARG A 125 12.13 11.30 1.59
N LEU A 126 12.76 11.32 0.42
CA LEU A 126 12.10 11.04 -0.84
C LEU A 126 12.33 9.58 -1.28
N ALA A 127 11.24 8.89 -1.62
CA ALA A 127 11.26 7.49 -2.06
C ALA A 127 12.07 6.60 -1.09
N SER A 128 13.20 6.04 -1.52
CA SER A 128 13.97 5.04 -0.77
C SER A 128 15.37 5.52 -0.35
N GLU A 129 15.65 6.82 -0.42
CA GLU A 129 16.96 7.35 -0.02
C GLU A 129 17.20 7.20 1.51
N PRO A 130 18.46 7.21 1.98
CA PRO A 130 18.73 7.19 3.40
C PRO A 130 18.19 8.45 4.08
N ILE A 131 17.56 8.30 5.26
CA ILE A 131 16.86 9.38 5.99
C ILE A 131 17.73 10.61 6.24
N LYS A 132 19.03 10.43 6.50
CA LYS A 132 19.93 11.54 6.84
C LYS A 132 20.40 12.31 5.62
N SER A 133 20.97 11.59 4.65
CA SER A 133 21.54 12.16 3.43
C SER A 133 21.83 11.08 2.40
N LYS A 134 21.93 11.47 1.13
CA LYS A 134 22.37 10.58 0.05
C LYS A 134 23.79 10.10 0.29
N THR A 135 23.95 8.79 0.47
CA THR A 135 25.25 8.13 0.62
C THR A 135 25.78 7.56 -0.69
N SER A 136 24.94 7.50 -1.73
CA SER A 136 25.26 7.06 -3.09
C SER A 136 24.58 7.98 -4.10
N LEU A 137 24.98 7.87 -5.37
CA LEU A 137 24.46 8.71 -6.47
C LEU A 137 24.56 10.22 -6.17
N THR A 138 25.67 10.64 -5.54
CA THR A 138 25.97 12.03 -5.23
C THR A 138 26.51 12.80 -6.43
N GLU A 139 27.07 12.09 -7.40
CA GLU A 139 27.51 12.62 -8.69
C GLU A 139 26.35 12.65 -9.71
N PRO A 140 26.39 13.58 -10.70
CA PRO A 140 25.47 13.54 -11.82
C PRO A 140 25.63 12.23 -12.62
N PRO A 141 24.55 11.75 -13.27
CA PRO A 141 24.60 10.53 -14.08
C PRO A 141 25.64 10.68 -15.20
N LYS A 142 26.30 9.57 -15.52
CA LYS A 142 27.17 9.52 -16.69
C LYS A 142 26.28 9.62 -17.94
N GLY A 143 26.63 10.52 -18.84
CA GLY A 143 25.85 10.80 -20.04
C GLY A 143 25.89 9.67 -21.07
N PRO A 144 25.13 9.80 -22.17
CA PRO A 144 25.16 8.83 -23.27
C PRO A 144 26.58 8.73 -23.84
N GLY A 145 27.00 7.52 -24.23
CA GLY A 145 28.35 7.26 -24.72
C GLY A 145 29.36 6.82 -23.65
N PHE A 146 29.05 7.02 -22.37
CA PHE A 146 29.93 6.57 -21.31
C PHE A 146 29.95 5.04 -21.22
N GLY A 147 31.13 4.43 -21.43
CA GLY A 147 31.31 2.98 -21.37
C GLY A 147 30.88 2.22 -22.63
N ILE A 148 30.60 2.90 -23.74
CA ILE A 148 30.40 2.23 -25.04
C ILE A 148 31.72 1.60 -25.48
N GLN A 149 31.67 0.30 -25.78
CA GLN A 149 32.83 -0.45 -26.29
C GLN A 149 33.15 -0.06 -27.74
N GLU A 150 34.40 -0.23 -28.15
CA GLU A 150 34.79 -0.01 -29.53
C GLU A 150 34.07 -0.99 -30.48
N GLY A 151 33.57 -0.48 -31.61
CA GLY A 151 32.91 -1.28 -32.65
C GLY A 151 31.38 -1.42 -32.52
N LEU A 152 30.75 -0.68 -31.60
CA LEU A 152 29.29 -0.57 -31.45
C LEU A 152 28.77 0.81 -31.90
#